data_AF-A0A914DD04-F1
#
_entry.id   AF-A0A914DD04-F1
#
_cell.length_a   1.000
_cell.length_b   1.000
_cell.length_c   1.000
_cell.angle_alpha   90.00
_cell.angle_beta   90.00
_cell.angle_gamma   90.00
#
_symmetry.space_group_name_H-M   'P 1'
#
loop_
_entity.id
_entity.type
_entity.pdbx_description
1 polymer ?
#
loop_
_entity_poly.entity_id
_entity_poly.type
_entity_poly.pdbx_seq_one_letter_code
_entity_poly.pdbx_strand_id
1 'polypeptide(L)'
;MHKLSLSYRWIPSTLANIIDLLKDYKNVITVNESISIWYIVYQLVMLISSILGPGTIFLMVVGAISISFNIDTKLALLVVMLPVLTFCIICLVGNPSTQLVCAQIVGALFAMLMTAVIVGTSLQIQKDGIMSPHSIFLFAVIGSFTTAAILHPLEFTCIIPGILYFLAIPCMYMLLPIYSICNLNTVTWGTREDPAGTYT
;
A
#
# COMPACT_ATOMS: atom_id res chain seq x y z
N MET A 1 8.41 12.21 -13.96
CA MET A 1 8.38 13.08 -12.76
C MET A 1 6.99 13.58 -12.40
N HIS A 2 6.18 14.09 -13.35
CA HIS A 2 4.86 14.69 -13.04
C HIS A 2 3.86 13.76 -12.33
N LYS A 3 3.74 12.48 -12.76
CA LYS A 3 2.78 11.51 -12.18
C LYS A 3 3.06 11.11 -10.73
N LEU A 4 4.31 11.19 -10.27
CA LEU A 4 4.67 10.85 -8.88
C LEU A 4 4.38 12.00 -7.91
N SER A 5 4.23 13.25 -8.40
CA SER A 5 3.90 14.40 -7.55
C SER A 5 2.49 14.34 -6.96
N LEU A 6 1.58 13.69 -7.69
CA LEU A 6 0.23 13.44 -7.23
C LEU A 6 0.22 12.33 -6.17
N SER A 7 0.91 11.21 -6.43
CA SER A 7 0.80 10.01 -5.59
C SER A 7 1.23 10.19 -4.13
N TYR A 8 2.22 11.04 -3.80
CA TYR A 8 2.62 11.26 -2.40
C TYR A 8 1.71 12.22 -1.61
N ARG A 9 0.78 12.91 -2.27
CA ARG A 9 -0.18 13.81 -1.60
C ARG A 9 -1.53 13.15 -1.37
N TRP A 10 -1.94 12.29 -2.30
CA TRP A 10 -3.26 11.66 -2.29
C TRP A 10 -3.54 10.87 -1.03
N ILE A 11 -2.57 10.11 -0.50
CA ILE A 11 -2.78 9.31 0.71
C ILE A 11 -2.98 10.23 1.93
N PRO A 12 -2.07 11.17 2.25
CA PRO A 12 -2.25 12.11 3.35
C PRO A 12 -3.47 13.00 3.22
N SER A 13 -3.80 13.49 2.02
CA SER A 13 -4.99 14.32 1.82
C SER A 13 -6.27 13.52 2.03
N THR A 14 -6.30 12.26 1.59
CA THR A 14 -7.43 11.37 1.85
C THR A 14 -7.58 11.13 3.35
N LEU A 15 -6.49 10.81 4.06
CA LEU A 15 -6.51 10.64 5.51
C LEU A 15 -6.96 11.92 6.23
N ALA A 16 -6.46 13.09 5.83
CA ALA A 16 -6.85 14.37 6.40
C ALA A 16 -8.33 14.68 6.18
N ASN A 17 -8.84 14.50 4.96
CA ASN A 17 -10.25 14.72 4.62
C ASN A 17 -11.18 13.80 5.42
N ILE A 18 -10.77 12.54 5.60
CA ILE A 18 -11.52 11.57 6.40
C ILE A 18 -11.54 11.99 7.87
N ILE A 19 -10.39 12.36 8.43
CA ILE A 19 -10.32 12.81 9.82
C ILE A 19 -11.15 14.07 10.05
N ASP A 20 -11.16 15.00 9.09
CA ASP A 20 -11.94 16.23 9.16
C ASP A 20 -13.45 15.93 9.13
N LEU A 21 -13.89 15.08 8.20
CA LEU A 21 -15.26 14.59 8.13
C LEU A 21 -15.71 13.90 9.43
N LEU A 22 -14.84 13.07 10.02
CA LEU A 22 -15.13 12.36 11.26
C LEU A 22 -15.17 13.29 12.48
N LYS A 23 -14.43 14.40 12.47
CA LYS A 23 -14.48 15.40 13.55
C LYS A 23 -15.79 16.18 13.55
N ASP A 24 -16.30 16.56 12.37
CA ASP A 24 -17.53 17.35 12.23
C ASP A 24 -18.76 16.52 11.80
N TYR A 25 -18.72 15.20 12.04
CA TYR A 25 -19.72 14.27 11.49
C TYR A 25 -21.18 14.62 11.86
N LYS A 26 -21.42 15.17 13.06
CA LYS A 26 -22.77 15.55 13.52
C LYS A 26 -23.35 16.68 12.69
N ASN A 27 -22.55 17.71 12.41
CA ASN A 27 -22.94 18.84 11.59
C ASN A 27 -23.15 18.39 10.13
N VAL A 28 -22.22 17.59 9.61
CA VAL A 28 -22.27 17.09 8.24
C VAL A 28 -23.53 16.26 7.95
N ILE A 29 -23.93 15.35 8.86
CA ILE A 29 -25.16 14.56 8.72
C ILE A 29 -26.41 15.45 8.77
N THR A 30 -26.39 16.51 9.59
CA THR A 30 -27.55 17.39 9.76
C THR A 30 -27.75 18.32 8.56
N VAL A 31 -26.66 18.74 7.92
CA VAL A 31 -26.69 19.66 6.77
C VAL A 31 -26.86 18.92 5.44
N ASN A 32 -26.45 17.66 5.33
CA ASN A 32 -26.48 16.89 4.08
C ASN A 32 -27.34 15.61 4.20
N GLU A 33 -28.51 15.61 3.58
CA GLU A 33 -29.40 14.43 3.55
C GLU A 33 -28.79 13.21 2.83
N SER A 34 -27.83 13.42 1.93
CA SER A 34 -27.13 12.34 1.24
C SER A 34 -26.07 11.63 2.10
N ILE A 35 -25.63 12.25 3.20
CA ILE A 35 -24.57 11.70 4.06
C ILE A 35 -25.21 11.04 5.29
N SER A 36 -25.34 9.72 5.22
CA SER A 36 -25.90 8.91 6.31
C SER A 36 -24.87 8.52 7.38
N ILE A 37 -25.36 8.12 8.57
CA ILE A 37 -24.50 7.56 9.62
C ILE A 37 -23.71 6.32 9.15
N TRP A 38 -24.28 5.52 8.24
CA TRP A 38 -23.62 4.34 7.68
C TRP A 38 -22.42 4.70 6.81
N TYR A 39 -22.50 5.83 6.09
CA TYR A 39 -21.37 6.36 5.35
C TYR A 39 -20.24 6.80 6.28
N ILE A 40 -20.56 7.43 7.42
CA ILE A 40 -19.56 7.79 8.44
C ILE A 40 -18.89 6.56 9.03
N VAL A 41 -19.65 5.49 9.31
CA VAL A 41 -19.10 4.21 9.77
C VAL A 41 -18.18 3.59 8.72
N TYR A 42 -18.59 3.55 7.45
CA TYR A 42 -17.73 3.12 6.35
C TYR A 42 -16.43 3.91 6.31
N GLN A 43 -16.52 5.23 6.48
CA GLN A 43 -15.35 6.10 6.41
C GLN A 43 -14.37 5.89 7.57
N LEU A 44 -14.89 5.57 8.76
CA LEU A 44 -14.09 5.16 9.92
C LEU A 44 -13.37 3.82 9.68
N VAL A 45 -14.07 2.82 9.14
CA VAL A 45 -13.48 1.50 8.81
C VAL A 45 -12.37 1.66 7.77
N MET A 46 -12.58 2.51 6.76
CA MET A 46 -11.57 2.85 5.75
C MET A 46 -10.33 3.50 6.37
N LEU A 47 -10.50 4.41 7.36
CA LEU A 47 -9.39 5.05 8.07
C LEU A 47 -8.55 4.01 8.83
N ILE A 48 -9.19 3.17 9.63
CA ILE A 48 -8.52 2.13 10.42
C ILE A 48 -7.77 1.16 9.51
N SER A 49 -8.41 0.71 8.43
CA SER A 49 -7.81 -0.23 7.47
C SER A 49 -6.58 0.36 6.77
N SER A 50 -6.61 1.66 6.45
CA SER A 50 -5.49 2.35 5.80
C SER A 50 -4.27 2.46 6.70
N ILE A 51 -4.47 2.60 8.02
CA ILE A 51 -3.39 2.66 9.01
C ILE A 51 -2.81 1.25 9.26
N LEU A 52 -3.64 0.22 9.30
CA LEU A 52 -3.21 -1.16 9.53
C LEU A 52 -2.58 -1.83 8.30
N GLY A 53 -2.98 -1.42 7.10
CA GLY A 53 -2.57 -2.02 5.82
C GLY A 53 -1.07 -2.27 5.66
N PRO A 54 -0.19 -1.26 5.84
CA PRO A 54 1.26 -1.44 5.74
C PRO A 54 1.81 -2.50 6.72
N GLY A 55 1.28 -2.52 7.95
CA GLY A 55 1.68 -3.50 8.96
C GLY A 55 1.22 -4.92 8.64
N THR A 56 0.00 -5.07 8.13
CA THR A 56 -0.53 -6.38 7.69
C THR A 56 0.29 -6.97 6.55
N ILE A 57 0.60 -6.18 5.52
CA ILE A 57 1.42 -6.66 4.39
C ILE A 57 2.85 -6.98 4.82
N PHE A 58 3.44 -6.18 5.70
CA PHE A 58 4.75 -6.47 6.27
C PHE A 58 4.78 -7.83 6.99
N LEU A 59 3.84 -8.07 7.90
CA LEU A 59 3.76 -9.33 8.65
C LEU A 59 3.45 -10.53 7.74
N MET A 60 2.62 -10.32 6.71
CA MET A 60 2.33 -11.35 5.71
C MET A 60 3.60 -11.78 4.97
N VAL A 61 4.44 -10.84 4.52
CA VAL A 61 5.70 -11.17 3.85
C VAL A 61 6.65 -11.90 4.79
N VAL A 62 6.76 -11.46 6.05
CA VAL A 62 7.58 -12.12 7.09
C VAL A 62 7.14 -13.57 7.32
N GLY A 63 5.84 -13.80 7.54
CA GLY A 63 5.30 -15.14 7.78
C GLY A 63 5.53 -16.07 6.59
N ALA A 64 5.29 -15.57 5.38
CA ALA A 64 5.49 -16.33 4.16
C ALA A 64 6.95 -16.74 3.93
N ILE A 65 7.91 -15.85 4.18
CA ILE A 65 9.35 -16.16 4.05
C ILE A 65 9.76 -17.18 5.10
N SER A 66 9.30 -17.04 6.35
CA SER A 66 9.58 -17.99 7.43
C SER A 66 9.11 -19.41 7.06
N ILE A 67 7.92 -19.53 6.47
CA ILE A 67 7.36 -20.81 6.01
C ILE A 67 8.13 -21.35 4.78
N SER A 68 8.40 -20.50 3.79
CA SER A 68 8.99 -20.91 2.51
C SER A 68 10.43 -21.37 2.63
N PHE A 69 11.25 -20.62 3.38
CA PHE A 69 12.67 -20.91 3.55
C PHE A 69 12.97 -21.69 4.83
N ASN A 70 11.93 -22.04 5.60
CA ASN A 70 12.04 -22.75 6.87
C ASN A 70 12.99 -22.05 7.87
N ILE A 71 13.01 -20.71 7.84
CA ILE A 71 13.83 -19.89 8.74
C ILE A 71 13.02 -19.47 9.97
N ASP A 72 13.72 -19.27 11.10
CA ASP A 72 13.12 -18.76 12.32
C ASP A 72 12.43 -17.42 12.06
N THR A 73 11.23 -17.24 12.63
CA THR A 73 10.39 -16.06 12.38
C THR A 73 11.07 -14.77 12.83
N LYS A 74 11.94 -14.80 13.86
CA LYS A 74 12.70 -13.61 14.29
C LYS A 74 13.73 -13.21 13.24
N LEU A 75 14.40 -14.18 12.62
CA LEU A 75 15.33 -13.93 11.52
C LEU A 75 14.60 -13.44 10.28
N ALA A 76 13.46 -14.05 9.92
CA ALA A 76 12.62 -13.59 8.82
C ALA A 76 12.18 -12.12 9.02
N LEU A 77 11.79 -11.78 10.25
CA LEU A 77 11.40 -10.42 10.62
C LEU A 77 12.58 -9.46 10.43
N LEU A 78 13.78 -9.80 10.89
CA LEU A 78 14.97 -8.96 10.72
C LEU A 78 15.31 -8.76 9.23
N VAL A 79 15.28 -9.83 8.44
CA VAL A 79 15.58 -9.79 7.00
C VAL A 79 14.62 -8.87 6.23
N VAL A 80 13.32 -8.89 6.55
CA VAL A 80 12.33 -8.01 5.90
C VAL A 80 12.36 -6.59 6.47
N MET A 81 12.63 -6.45 7.76
CA MET A 81 12.71 -5.14 8.43
C MET A 81 13.86 -4.29 7.91
N LEU A 82 15.03 -4.89 7.65
CA LEU A 82 16.23 -4.17 7.21
C LEU A 82 16.00 -3.31 5.94
N PRO A 83 15.49 -3.84 4.81
CA PRO A 83 15.24 -3.02 3.63
C PRO A 83 14.14 -1.97 3.85
N VAL A 84 13.12 -2.26 4.67
CA VAL A 84 12.05 -1.29 4.98
C VAL A 84 12.60 -0.12 5.80
N LEU A 85 13.36 -0.39 6.86
CA LEU A 85 13.97 0.65 7.68
C LEU A 85 14.99 1.48 6.89
N THR A 86 15.80 0.82 6.07
CA THR A 86 16.76 1.52 5.19
C THR A 86 16.03 2.46 4.24
N PHE A 87 14.92 2.00 3.64
CA PHE A 87 14.07 2.85 2.81
C PHE A 87 13.48 4.03 3.59
N CYS A 88 12.95 3.81 4.80
CA CYS A 88 12.46 4.88 5.67
C CYS A 88 13.53 5.94 5.96
N ILE A 89 14.75 5.52 6.32
CA ILE A 89 15.86 6.44 6.62
C ILE A 89 16.24 7.25 5.38
N ILE A 90 16.31 6.61 4.21
CA ILE A 90 16.59 7.28 2.94
C ILE A 90 15.47 8.28 2.58
N CYS A 91 14.21 7.94 2.86
CA CYS A 91 13.09 8.86 2.66
C CYS A 91 13.09 10.07 3.61
N LEU A 92 13.70 9.97 4.79
CA LEU A 92 13.79 11.08 5.73
C LEU A 92 14.98 12.01 5.47
N VAL A 93 16.10 11.48 4.97
CA VAL A 93 17.37 12.25 4.83
C VAL A 93 17.75 12.52 3.37
N GLY A 94 17.36 11.64 2.46
CA GLY A 94 17.80 11.65 1.07
C GLY A 94 17.04 12.64 0.18
N ASN A 95 17.66 13.05 -0.91
CA ASN A 95 17.03 13.87 -1.94
C ASN A 95 15.94 13.08 -2.70
N PRO A 96 14.89 13.74 -3.23
CA PRO A 96 13.79 13.07 -3.93
C PRO A 96 14.24 12.13 -5.06
N SER A 97 15.28 12.50 -5.82
CA SER A 97 15.85 11.66 -6.87
C SER A 97 16.42 10.34 -6.34
N THR A 98 17.14 10.39 -5.21
CA THR A 98 17.71 9.20 -4.56
C THR A 98 16.61 8.32 -3.97
N GLN A 99 15.58 8.93 -3.38
CA GLN A 99 14.44 8.20 -2.83
C GLN A 99 13.69 7.40 -3.90
N LEU A 100 13.48 7.97 -5.09
CA LEU A 100 12.81 7.30 -6.20
C LEU A 100 13.60 6.09 -6.71
N VAL A 101 14.92 6.24 -6.88
CA VAL A 101 15.79 5.12 -7.29
C VAL A 101 15.79 4.02 -6.22
N CYS A 102 15.87 4.40 -4.94
CA CYS A 102 15.80 3.45 -3.84
C CYS A 102 14.44 2.73 -3.81
N ALA A 103 13.33 3.45 -3.99
CA ALA A 103 11.99 2.88 -4.05
C ALA A 103 11.86 1.83 -5.18
N GLN A 104 12.49 2.06 -6.33
CA GLN A 104 12.52 1.08 -7.43
C GLN A 104 13.30 -0.17 -7.07
N ILE A 105 14.48 -0.02 -6.45
CA ILE A 105 15.32 -1.15 -6.04
C ILE A 105 14.62 -1.97 -4.95
N VAL A 106 14.14 -1.32 -3.90
CA VAL A 106 13.41 -1.97 -2.80
C VAL A 106 12.11 -2.58 -3.31
N GLY A 107 11.39 -1.90 -4.20
CA GLY A 107 10.19 -2.44 -4.84
C GLY A 107 10.46 -3.69 -5.66
N ALA A 108 11.55 -3.74 -6.42
CA ALA A 108 11.96 -4.93 -7.16
C ALA A 108 12.34 -6.09 -6.22
N LEU A 109 13.04 -5.81 -5.12
CA LEU A 109 13.33 -6.80 -4.08
C LEU A 109 12.05 -7.37 -3.47
N PHE A 110 11.08 -6.51 -3.12
CA PHE A 110 9.80 -6.97 -2.58
C PHE A 110 8.95 -7.73 -3.59
N ALA A 111 9.00 -7.37 -4.87
CA ALA A 111 8.34 -8.16 -5.93
C ALA A 111 8.94 -9.57 -6.01
N MET A 112 10.26 -9.72 -5.88
CA MET A 112 10.88 -11.05 -5.77
C MET A 112 10.42 -11.79 -4.51
N LEU A 113 10.35 -11.12 -3.36
CA LEU A 113 9.83 -11.73 -2.13
C LEU A 113 8.36 -12.17 -2.25
N MET A 114 7.55 -11.47 -3.04
CA MET A 114 6.16 -11.88 -3.30
C MET A 114 6.07 -13.22 -4.04
N THR A 115 7.07 -13.62 -4.81
CA THR A 115 7.10 -14.99 -5.37
C THR A 115 7.28 -16.04 -4.28
N ALA A 116 8.09 -15.76 -3.25
CA ALA A 116 8.18 -16.61 -2.08
C ALA A 116 6.85 -16.65 -1.31
N VAL A 117 6.05 -15.58 -1.31
CA VAL A 117 4.70 -15.59 -0.72
C VAL A 117 3.78 -16.61 -1.39
N ILE A 118 3.85 -16.75 -2.71
CA ILE A 118 3.07 -17.76 -3.44
C ILE A 118 3.47 -19.19 -3.00
N VAL A 119 4.78 -19.44 -2.92
CA VAL A 119 5.33 -20.74 -2.49
C VAL A 119 4.97 -21.02 -1.02
N GLY A 120 5.14 -20.05 -0.13
CA GLY A 120 4.83 -20.16 1.29
C GLY A 120 3.36 -20.44 1.54
N THR A 121 2.49 -19.78 0.79
CA THR A 121 1.03 -20.03 0.87
C THR A 121 0.71 -21.44 0.39
N SER A 122 1.33 -21.91 -0.70
CA SER A 122 1.13 -23.27 -1.22
C SER A 122 1.62 -24.36 -0.25
N LEU A 123 2.74 -24.12 0.43
CA LEU A 123 3.25 -25.00 1.49
C LEU A 123 2.32 -25.00 2.71
N GLN A 124 1.76 -23.85 3.05
CA GLN A 124 0.87 -23.74 4.21
C GLN A 124 -0.49 -24.36 3.95
N ILE A 125 -1.05 -24.23 2.74
CA ILE A 125 -2.27 -24.94 2.34
C ILE A 125 -2.11 -26.45 2.51
N GLN A 126 -0.93 -27.00 2.22
CA GLN A 126 -0.67 -28.43 2.37
C GLN A 126 -0.55 -28.89 3.83
N LYS A 127 -0.04 -28.04 4.71
CA LYS A 127 0.19 -28.38 6.13
C LYS A 127 -1.02 -28.11 7.03
N ASP A 128 -1.55 -26.90 6.93
CA ASP A 128 -2.57 -26.38 7.85
C ASP A 128 -3.95 -26.25 7.17
N GLY A 129 -4.03 -26.59 5.88
CA GLY A 129 -5.25 -26.50 5.09
C GLY A 129 -5.60 -25.09 4.62
N ILE A 130 -6.84 -24.95 4.14
CA ILE A 130 -7.37 -23.70 3.57
C ILE A 130 -7.61 -22.64 4.66
N MET A 131 -7.70 -23.04 5.93
CA MET A 131 -7.95 -22.13 7.05
C MET A 131 -6.70 -21.44 7.59
N SER A 132 -5.55 -21.60 6.94
CA SER A 132 -4.35 -20.89 7.32
C SER A 132 -4.49 -19.38 7.04
N PRO A 133 -3.89 -18.48 7.86
CA PRO A 133 -3.98 -17.04 7.66
C PRO A 133 -3.51 -16.57 6.28
N HIS A 134 -2.44 -17.18 5.73
CA HIS A 134 -1.92 -16.82 4.41
C HIS A 134 -2.84 -17.31 3.29
N SER A 135 -3.44 -18.50 3.45
CA SER A 135 -4.45 -19.03 2.51
C SER A 135 -5.67 -18.12 2.44
N ILE A 136 -6.22 -17.74 3.60
CA ILE A 136 -7.39 -16.85 3.69
C ILE A 136 -7.09 -15.51 3.02
N PHE A 137 -5.90 -14.95 3.28
CA PHE A 137 -5.47 -13.72 2.62
C PHE A 137 -5.44 -13.87 1.09
N LEU A 138 -4.85 -14.94 0.57
CA LEU A 138 -4.77 -15.18 -0.87
C LEU A 138 -6.17 -15.31 -1.50
N PHE A 139 -7.07 -16.09 -0.88
CA PHE A 139 -8.44 -16.23 -1.36
C PHE A 139 -9.22 -14.93 -1.27
N ALA A 140 -9.02 -14.13 -0.22
CA ALA A 140 -9.66 -12.82 -0.09
C ALA A 140 -9.19 -11.85 -1.18
N VAL A 141 -7.90 -11.82 -1.50
CA VAL A 141 -7.35 -11.01 -2.59
C VAL A 141 -7.91 -11.45 -3.93
N ILE A 142 -7.84 -12.74 -4.27
CA ILE A 142 -8.40 -13.28 -5.52
C ILE A 142 -9.89 -12.98 -5.62
N GLY A 143 -10.64 -13.18 -4.53
CA GLY A 143 -12.05 -12.86 -4.43
C GLY A 143 -12.32 -11.38 -4.72
N SER A 144 -11.58 -10.48 -4.10
CA SER A 144 -11.76 -9.03 -4.29
C SER A 144 -11.53 -8.58 -5.74
N PHE A 145 -10.49 -9.07 -6.41
CA PHE A 145 -10.23 -8.77 -7.82
C PHE A 145 -11.30 -9.38 -8.74
N THR A 146 -11.76 -10.59 -8.43
CA THR A 146 -12.82 -11.25 -9.21
C THR A 146 -14.15 -10.51 -9.07
N THR A 147 -14.53 -10.13 -7.85
CA THR A 147 -15.74 -9.34 -7.59
C THR A 147 -15.68 -7.97 -8.27
N ALA A 148 -14.54 -7.28 -8.20
CA ALA A 148 -14.36 -5.99 -8.87
C ALA A 148 -14.55 -6.11 -10.39
N ALA A 149 -14.01 -7.15 -11.01
CA ALA A 149 -14.15 -7.36 -12.46
C ALA A 149 -15.57 -7.72 -12.89
N ILE A 150 -16.32 -8.46 -12.07
CA ILE A 150 -17.74 -8.76 -12.33
C ILE A 150 -18.59 -7.49 -12.24
N LEU A 151 -18.31 -6.61 -11.26
CA LEU A 151 -19.05 -5.36 -11.05
C LEU A 151 -18.71 -4.27 -12.07
N HIS A 152 -17.52 -4.31 -12.68
CA HIS A 152 -17.04 -3.33 -13.66
C HIS A 152 -16.67 -4.01 -15.00
N PRO A 153 -17.67 -4.45 -15.80
CA PRO A 153 -17.42 -5.25 -17.00
C PRO A 153 -16.63 -4.51 -18.09
N LEU A 154 -16.64 -3.17 -18.10
CA LEU A 154 -15.83 -2.35 -19.01
C LEU A 154 -14.33 -2.43 -18.72
N GLU A 155 -13.96 -2.77 -17.48
CA GLU A 155 -12.58 -2.86 -17.01
C GLU A 155 -12.15 -4.32 -16.78
N PHE A 156 -12.88 -5.29 -17.35
CA PHE A 156 -12.60 -6.73 -17.16
C PHE A 156 -11.19 -7.13 -17.61
N THR A 157 -10.62 -6.41 -18.58
CA THR A 157 -9.25 -6.60 -19.05
C THR A 157 -8.19 -6.35 -17.98
N CYS A 158 -8.53 -5.66 -16.89
CA CYS A 158 -7.65 -5.46 -15.74
C CYS A 158 -7.29 -6.76 -15.00
N ILE A 159 -8.03 -7.86 -15.18
CA ILE A 159 -7.63 -9.16 -14.60
C ILE A 159 -6.38 -9.73 -15.28
N ILE A 160 -6.15 -9.43 -16.56
CA ILE A 160 -5.05 -10.01 -17.35
C ILE A 160 -3.68 -9.80 -16.65
N PRO A 161 -3.31 -8.59 -16.20
CA PRO A 161 -2.10 -8.36 -15.41
C PRO A 161 -2.22 -8.74 -13.91
N GLY A 162 -3.18 -9.58 -13.51
CA GLY A 162 -3.44 -9.88 -12.09
C GLY A 162 -2.25 -10.39 -11.29
N ILE A 163 -1.35 -11.17 -11.92
CA ILE A 163 -0.10 -11.61 -11.30
C ILE A 163 0.81 -10.41 -10.99
N LEU A 164 0.89 -9.43 -11.89
CA LEU A 164 1.65 -8.20 -11.68
C LEU A 164 1.07 -7.39 -10.52
N TYR A 165 -0.26 -7.32 -10.40
CA TYR A 165 -0.91 -6.66 -9.27
C TYR A 165 -0.59 -7.35 -7.95
N PHE A 166 -0.61 -8.69 -7.93
CA PHE A 166 -0.20 -9.44 -6.75
C PHE A 166 1.26 -9.16 -6.36
N LEU A 167 2.18 -9.18 -7.32
CA LEU A 167 3.61 -8.86 -7.10
C LEU A 167 3.80 -7.42 -6.60
N ALA A 168 2.94 -6.49 -7.04
CA ALA A 168 3.01 -5.08 -6.67
C ALA A 168 2.34 -4.73 -5.33
N ILE A 169 1.71 -5.69 -4.63
CA ILE A 169 1.03 -5.46 -3.34
C ILE A 169 1.93 -4.74 -2.31
N PRO A 170 3.19 -5.17 -2.05
CA PRO A 170 4.05 -4.46 -1.10
C PRO A 170 4.41 -3.06 -1.55
N CYS A 171 4.58 -2.84 -2.86
CA CYS A 171 4.85 -1.51 -3.39
C CYS A 171 3.68 -0.56 -3.13
N MET A 172 2.46 -1.02 -3.39
CA MET A 172 1.23 -0.23 -3.26
C MET A 172 0.83 0.03 -1.80
N TYR A 173 0.91 -0.99 -0.94
CA TYR A 173 0.39 -0.93 0.43
C TYR A 173 1.45 -0.70 1.50
N MET A 174 2.75 -0.75 1.18
CA MET A 174 3.82 -0.51 2.14
C MET A 174 4.78 0.60 1.71
N LEU A 175 5.43 0.48 0.54
CA LEU A 175 6.44 1.48 0.12
C LEU A 175 5.81 2.84 -0.19
N LEU A 176 4.67 2.85 -0.90
CA LEU A 176 4.00 4.09 -1.30
C LEU A 176 3.49 4.90 -0.09
N PRO A 177 2.81 4.31 0.92
CA PRO A 177 2.46 5.02 2.15
C PRO A 177 3.68 5.59 2.90
N ILE A 178 4.78 4.83 3.01
CA ILE A 178 6.02 5.31 3.64
C ILE A 178 6.55 6.54 2.90
N TYR A 179 6.74 6.43 1.58
CA TYR A 179 7.21 7.53 0.75
C TYR A 179 6.30 8.75 0.84
N SER A 180 4.99 8.52 0.89
CA SER A 180 3.97 9.56 0.94
C SER A 180 3.99 10.37 2.24
N ILE A 181 4.17 9.69 3.38
CA ILE A 181 4.23 10.36 4.70
C ILE A 181 5.56 11.10 4.86
N CYS A 182 6.68 10.50 4.47
CA CYS A 182 8.00 11.13 4.59
C CYS A 182 8.14 12.40 3.74
N ASN A 183 7.47 12.47 2.59
CA ASN A 183 7.54 13.61 1.67
C ASN A 183 6.37 14.60 1.79
N LEU A 184 5.63 14.58 2.90
CA LEU A 184 4.50 15.50 3.12
C LEU A 184 4.91 16.98 3.04
N ASN A 185 6.14 17.29 3.45
CA ASN A 185 6.69 18.65 3.49
C ASN A 185 6.98 19.25 2.09
N THR A 186 7.03 18.42 1.04
CA THR A 186 7.41 18.88 -0.30
C THR A 186 6.22 19.53 -1.00
N VAL A 187 6.22 20.87 -1.05
CA VAL A 187 5.16 21.70 -1.64
C VAL A 187 5.35 22.00 -3.12
N THR A 188 6.34 21.42 -3.80
CA THR A 188 6.57 21.65 -5.23
C THR A 188 5.42 21.11 -6.07
N TRP A 189 4.59 22.01 -6.57
CA TRP A 189 3.55 21.71 -7.53
C TRP A 189 4.20 21.53 -8.90
N GLY A 190 3.96 20.40 -9.56
CA GLY A 190 4.52 20.09 -10.89
C GLY A 190 4.14 21.07 -12.03
N THR A 191 3.62 22.25 -11.74
CA THR A 191 3.24 23.27 -12.73
C THR A 191 3.49 24.72 -12.29
N ARG A 192 4.07 25.02 -11.11
CA ARG A 192 4.19 26.42 -10.63
C ARG A 192 5.57 26.88 -10.15
N GLU A 193 6.55 26.00 -9.99
CA GLU A 193 7.82 26.33 -9.32
C GLU A 193 9.08 26.07 -10.17
N ASP A 194 8.96 25.83 -11.48
CA ASP A 194 10.15 25.91 -12.34
C ASP A 194 10.39 27.40 -12.61
N PRO A 195 11.52 28.00 -12.17
CA PRO A 195 11.87 29.34 -12.59
C PRO A 195 11.97 29.29 -14.12
N ALA A 196 11.06 30.00 -14.80
CA ALA A 196 11.17 30.20 -16.23
C ALA A 196 12.60 30.65 -16.54
N GLY A 197 13.25 29.93 -17.47
CA GLY A 197 14.67 30.08 -17.76
C GLY A 197 15.13 31.53 -17.78
N THR A 198 16.16 31.82 -17.00
CA THR A 198 17.00 33.00 -17.15
C THR A 198 17.64 32.96 -18.54
N TYR A 199 17.01 33.63 -19.50
CA TYR A 199 17.66 34.10 -20.71
C TYR A 199 18.29 35.46 -20.40
N THR A 200 19.48 35.45 -19.79
CA THR A 200 20.46 36.55 -19.85
C THR A 200 21.85 35.97 -19.68
#